data_AF-A0A1Y2WSK3-F1
#
_entry.id   AF-A0A1Y2WSK3-F1
#
_cell.length_a   1.000
_cell.length_b   1.000
_cell.length_c   1.000
_cell.angle_alpha   90.00
_cell.angle_beta   90.00
_cell.angle_gamma   90.00
#
_symmetry.space_group_name_H-M   'P 1'
#
loop_
_entity.id
_entity.type
_entity.pdbx_description
1 polymer ?
#
loop_
_entity_poly.entity_id
_entity_poly.type
_entity_poly.pdbx_seq_one_letter_code
_entity_poly.pdbx_strand_id
1 'polypeptide(L)'
;MPVTQNTNTRYLKEENLLRLLQRLFPGQTNFNIRLRDDQWLFTVPSIVSVDDINHVVAPIELIEVFPPNQPDGEQSPRRVSTAQEIEDYLNDNEPSDYSHRHLSICQRTSWSSLQITGGLLELFVSKHNVGDSFWDLPSCFYHRNDDVEINFCLPVTINRTDSSIEIYYTIRYPELKPNGGNWAIRQSGLYYRFDASTRRSVSVLFNPTPNSAAHQKVEASLFEQNLKRSPNPWHIHEILFDAYFPAWREYLSFLEQKLLPEASLLFTSTTFATFIDEPLRVGYDNLSSLASLDNKFLQVNTLLSHTEDVLKELSSTFIQEGLSIAPETINVLDNYRRRCVAHCRVANLLQQRAQTTAQLLANTLSFRDQILAKQQNGNMLQLNKSAVFLTTLTLLYLPASFVATFFGMNFFDLDPNSKRIIGTPMVWIYIVCSILLTIVTFAVYYWVLHHDDVVVDKMSPKINMGDWRALTRRALTIKGDPTKKVEKMSV
;
A
#
# COMPACT_ATOMS: atom_id res chain seq x y z
N MET A 1 -40.18 3.74 5.42
CA MET A 1 -40.31 4.08 3.99
C MET A 1 -39.31 3.23 3.21
N PRO A 2 -39.72 2.54 2.13
CA PRO A 2 -38.80 1.81 1.29
C PRO A 2 -38.03 2.83 0.43
N VAL A 3 -36.71 2.87 0.57
CA VAL A 3 -35.88 3.71 -0.29
C VAL A 3 -35.74 2.99 -1.63
N THR A 4 -36.39 3.53 -2.66
CA THR A 4 -36.24 3.11 -4.05
C THR A 4 -34.77 3.18 -4.46
N GLN A 5 -34.14 2.03 -4.65
CA GLN A 5 -32.83 1.89 -5.27
C GLN A 5 -32.93 2.30 -6.74
N ASN A 6 -32.33 3.45 -7.08
CA ASN A 6 -32.12 3.87 -8.46
C ASN A 6 -30.62 3.81 -8.75
N THR A 7 -30.25 3.10 -9.81
CA THR A 7 -28.90 2.56 -10.09
C THR A 7 -27.88 3.56 -10.64
N ASN A 8 -28.14 4.88 -10.58
CA ASN A 8 -27.27 5.93 -11.16
C ASN A 8 -26.45 6.76 -10.16
N THR A 9 -26.58 6.53 -8.84
CA THR A 9 -25.81 7.24 -7.80
C THR A 9 -25.04 6.24 -6.95
N ARG A 10 -23.94 5.69 -7.48
CA ARG A 10 -23.28 4.52 -6.91
C ARG A 10 -22.10 4.78 -5.96
N TYR A 11 -22.00 5.97 -5.37
CA TYR A 11 -21.08 6.21 -4.25
C TYR A 11 -21.83 6.91 -3.11
N LEU A 12 -21.86 6.27 -1.94
CA LEU A 12 -22.24 6.91 -0.69
C LEU A 12 -21.31 8.11 -0.51
N LYS A 13 -21.83 9.33 -0.42
CA LYS A 13 -20.99 10.53 -0.21
C LYS A 13 -20.57 10.63 1.26
N GLU A 14 -19.38 11.15 1.53
CA GLU A 14 -18.86 11.38 2.88
C GLU A 14 -19.88 12.12 3.76
N GLU A 15 -20.53 13.16 3.23
CA GLU A 15 -21.55 13.93 3.94
C GLU A 15 -22.78 13.09 4.35
N ASN A 16 -23.18 12.14 3.51
CA ASN A 16 -24.32 11.26 3.81
C ASN A 16 -23.93 10.23 4.87
N LEU A 17 -22.70 9.73 4.82
CA LEU A 17 -22.16 8.84 5.86
C LEU A 17 -22.02 9.59 7.18
N LEU A 18 -21.50 10.83 7.17
CA LEU A 18 -21.37 11.67 8.34
C LEU A 18 -22.73 11.93 9.01
N ARG A 19 -23.76 12.28 8.24
CA ARG A 19 -25.14 12.46 8.77
C ARG A 19 -25.70 11.19 9.39
N LEU A 20 -25.40 10.03 8.79
CA LEU A 20 -25.81 8.73 9.33
C LEU A 20 -25.08 8.43 10.64
N LEU A 21 -23.77 8.69 10.72
CA LEU A 21 -22.97 8.48 11.92
C LEU A 21 -23.35 9.45 13.06
N GLN A 22 -23.62 10.72 12.75
CA GLN A 22 -24.12 11.70 13.73
C GLN A 22 -25.49 11.30 14.32
N ARG A 23 -26.32 10.60 13.52
CA ARG A 23 -27.61 10.09 13.98
C ARG A 23 -27.47 8.85 14.87
N LEU A 24 -26.46 8.02 14.62
CA LEU A 24 -26.17 6.82 15.41
C LEU A 24 -25.39 7.15 16.71
N PHE A 25 -24.55 8.18 16.70
CA PHE A 25 -23.72 8.62 17.82
C PHE A 25 -23.96 10.11 18.12
N PRO A 26 -25.10 10.45 18.75
CA PRO A 26 -25.48 11.84 19.03
C PRO A 26 -24.45 12.51 19.95
N GLY A 27 -23.99 13.71 19.56
CA GLY A 27 -22.99 14.49 20.30
C GLY A 27 -21.57 14.44 19.72
N GLN A 28 -21.30 13.53 18.77
CA GLN A 28 -20.01 13.47 18.07
C GLN A 28 -20.10 14.06 16.66
N THR A 29 -19.16 14.92 16.32
CA THR A 29 -19.10 15.59 15.01
C THR A 29 -17.94 15.13 14.14
N ASN A 30 -16.91 14.52 14.72
CA ASN A 30 -15.72 14.06 14.00
C ASN A 30 -15.58 12.54 14.08
N PHE A 31 -15.71 11.87 12.93
CA PHE A 31 -15.57 10.42 12.77
C PHE A 31 -14.37 10.04 11.88
N ASN A 32 -13.46 10.99 11.57
CA ASN A 32 -12.26 10.77 10.73
C ASN A 32 -12.55 9.90 9.50
N ILE A 33 -13.60 10.28 8.76
CA ILE A 33 -14.12 9.50 7.64
C ILE A 33 -13.11 9.57 6.48
N ARG A 34 -12.70 8.41 5.95
CA ARG A 34 -11.77 8.29 4.82
C ARG A 34 -12.25 7.21 3.86
N LEU A 35 -11.98 7.39 2.57
CA LEU A 35 -12.19 6.37 1.55
C LEU A 35 -10.83 5.77 1.18
N ARG A 36 -10.65 4.45 1.38
CA ARG A 36 -9.44 3.71 0.99
C ARG A 36 -9.86 2.39 0.35
N ASP A 37 -9.33 2.09 -0.83
CA ASP A 37 -9.62 0.86 -1.59
C ASP A 37 -11.13 0.58 -1.75
N ASP A 38 -11.90 1.60 -2.13
CA ASP A 38 -13.37 1.58 -2.27
C ASP A 38 -14.15 1.22 -0.97
N GLN A 39 -13.50 1.32 0.19
CA GLN A 39 -14.13 1.12 1.50
C GLN A 39 -14.10 2.41 2.33
N TRP A 40 -15.25 2.74 2.94
CA TRP A 40 -15.35 3.83 3.91
C TRP A 40 -14.79 3.36 5.26
N LEU A 41 -13.68 3.95 5.70
CA LEU A 41 -13.17 3.83 7.07
C LEU A 41 -13.63 5.04 7.87
N PHE A 42 -14.08 4.81 9.09
CA PHE A 42 -14.47 5.87 10.02
C PHE A 42 -14.25 5.39 11.45
N THR A 43 -13.89 6.31 12.33
CA THR A 43 -13.66 6.05 13.74
C THR A 43 -14.97 6.26 14.50
N VAL A 44 -15.44 5.21 15.17
CA VAL A 44 -16.59 5.27 16.06
C VAL A 44 -16.09 5.26 17.51
N PRO A 45 -16.67 6.05 18.42
CA PRO A 45 -16.40 5.92 19.83
C PRO A 45 -16.85 4.56 20.31
N SER A 46 -15.90 3.73 20.73
CA SER A 46 -16.21 2.68 21.69
C SER A 46 -16.45 3.37 23.02
N ILE A 47 -17.63 3.21 23.62
CA ILE A 47 -17.82 3.54 25.03
C ILE A 47 -17.00 2.51 25.80
N VAL A 48 -15.74 2.81 26.04
CA VAL A 48 -14.86 2.03 26.92
C VAL A 48 -14.99 2.69 28.29
N SER A 49 -15.57 1.99 29.26
CA SER A 49 -15.51 2.47 30.64
C SER A 49 -14.05 2.50 31.08
N VAL A 50 -13.68 3.40 32.00
CA VAL A 50 -12.30 3.44 32.53
C VAL A 50 -11.91 2.09 33.14
N ASP A 51 -12.89 1.30 33.58
CA ASP A 51 -12.72 -0.07 34.08
C ASP A 51 -12.32 -1.06 32.96
N ASP A 52 -12.84 -0.90 31.73
CA ASP A 52 -12.50 -1.76 30.57
C ASP A 52 -11.06 -1.57 30.05
N ILE A 53 -10.40 -0.46 30.40
CA ILE A 53 -9.01 -0.16 30.01
C ILE A 53 -8.02 -0.92 30.89
N ASN A 54 -8.39 -1.19 32.15
CA ASN A 54 -7.53 -1.83 33.14
C ASN A 54 -7.88 -3.30 33.41
N HIS A 55 -9.04 -3.77 32.94
CA HIS A 55 -9.38 -5.19 33.02
C HIS A 55 -8.64 -5.99 31.95
N VAL A 56 -7.68 -6.80 32.41
CA VAL A 56 -7.11 -7.91 31.65
C VAL A 56 -8.23 -8.92 31.38
N VAL A 57 -8.72 -9.00 30.15
CA VAL A 57 -9.81 -9.92 29.77
C VAL A 57 -9.30 -11.17 29.06
N ALA A 58 -8.13 -11.08 28.42
CA ALA A 58 -7.49 -12.23 27.79
C ALA A 58 -6.55 -12.92 28.79
N PRO A 59 -6.34 -14.25 28.66
CA PRO A 59 -5.48 -14.98 29.58
C PRO A 59 -4.02 -14.51 29.47
N ILE A 60 -3.41 -14.26 30.63
CA ILE A 60 -1.96 -14.16 30.80
C ILE A 60 -1.53 -15.45 31.47
N GLU A 61 -0.46 -16.08 30.99
CA GLU A 61 -0.05 -17.38 31.54
C GLU A 61 1.38 -17.33 32.05
N LEU A 62 1.54 -17.67 33.32
CA LEU A 62 2.84 -17.96 33.93
C LEU A 62 2.98 -19.48 34.03
N ILE A 63 4.05 -20.03 33.44
CA ILE A 63 4.40 -21.44 33.52
C ILE A 63 5.76 -21.56 34.19
N GLU A 64 5.84 -22.38 35.24
CA GLU A 64 7.08 -22.69 35.95
C GLU A 64 7.47 -24.15 35.78
N VAL A 65 8.74 -24.37 35.48
CA VAL A 65 9.35 -25.70 35.36
C VAL A 65 10.36 -25.88 36.48
N PHE A 66 10.16 -26.92 37.30
CA PHE A 66 11.01 -27.24 38.44
C PHE A 66 12.24 -28.08 38.04
N PRO A 67 13.34 -28.01 38.81
CA PRO A 67 14.52 -28.83 38.57
C PRO A 67 14.21 -30.34 38.78
N PRO A 68 14.81 -31.24 37.99
CA PRO A 68 14.46 -32.67 37.96
C PRO A 68 14.82 -33.47 39.23
N ASN A 69 15.49 -32.87 40.22
CA ASN A 69 16.02 -33.56 41.40
C ASN A 69 15.27 -33.23 42.71
N GLN A 70 14.06 -32.67 42.64
CA GLN A 70 13.30 -32.31 43.85
C GLN A 70 12.71 -33.56 44.53
N PRO A 71 12.97 -33.80 45.83
CA PRO A 71 12.66 -35.06 46.52
C PRO A 71 11.17 -35.26 46.86
N ASP A 72 10.36 -34.20 46.89
CA ASP A 72 8.94 -34.26 47.26
C ASP A 72 8.08 -33.40 46.29
N GLY A 73 7.05 -33.99 45.69
CA GLY A 73 5.80 -33.28 45.43
C GLY A 73 5.41 -32.93 43.99
N GLU A 74 6.10 -32.02 43.29
CA GLU A 74 5.58 -31.42 42.04
C GLU A 74 6.54 -31.59 40.87
N GLN A 75 6.38 -32.70 40.12
CA GLN A 75 7.12 -32.97 38.89
C GLN A 75 6.43 -32.42 37.62
N SER A 76 5.24 -31.83 37.75
CA SER A 76 4.51 -31.20 36.64
C SER A 76 4.75 -29.69 36.63
N PRO A 77 4.85 -29.04 35.46
CA PRO A 77 4.94 -27.60 35.41
C PRO A 77 3.71 -26.96 36.04
N ARG A 78 3.91 -25.90 36.82
CA ARG A 78 2.83 -25.16 37.45
C ARG A 78 2.34 -24.07 36.49
N ARG A 79 1.03 -23.93 36.34
CA ARG A 79 0.39 -22.92 35.48
C ARG A 79 -0.48 -21.99 36.31
N VAL A 80 -0.35 -20.68 36.03
CA VAL A 80 -1.18 -19.61 36.62
C VAL A 80 -1.71 -18.75 35.48
N SER A 81 -3.02 -18.47 35.44
CA SER A 81 -3.69 -18.00 34.21
C SER A 81 -4.38 -16.63 34.32
N THR A 82 -4.30 -15.95 35.47
CA THR A 82 -4.84 -14.59 35.63
C THR A 82 -3.82 -13.61 36.22
N ALA A 83 -3.98 -12.33 35.86
CA ALA A 83 -3.09 -11.26 36.32
C ALA A 83 -3.00 -11.18 37.85
N GLN A 84 -4.14 -11.31 38.54
CA GLN A 84 -4.20 -11.25 39.99
C GLN A 84 -3.53 -12.46 40.66
N GLU A 85 -3.79 -13.67 40.17
CA GLU A 85 -3.11 -14.87 40.68
C GLU A 85 -1.59 -14.81 40.45
N ILE A 86 -1.15 -14.27 39.31
CA ILE A 86 0.29 -14.08 39.01
C ILE A 86 0.89 -13.03 39.95
N GLU A 87 0.17 -11.93 40.21
CA GLU A 87 0.62 -10.88 41.13
C GLU A 87 0.75 -11.40 42.56
N ASP A 88 -0.26 -12.09 43.07
CA ASP A 88 -0.25 -12.72 44.39
C ASP A 88 0.91 -13.73 44.48
N TYR A 89 1.10 -14.54 43.44
CA TYR A 89 2.16 -15.54 43.39
C TYR A 89 3.57 -14.94 43.32
N LEU A 90 3.79 -13.85 42.60
CA LEU A 90 5.09 -13.15 42.54
C LEU A 90 5.39 -12.40 43.84
N ASN A 91 4.35 -11.98 44.57
CA ASN A 91 4.46 -11.31 45.86
C ASN A 91 4.71 -12.28 47.01
N ASP A 92 4.29 -13.53 46.90
CA ASP A 92 4.66 -14.58 47.84
C ASP A 92 6.20 -14.68 47.90
N ASN A 93 6.76 -14.44 49.09
CA ASN A 93 8.20 -14.34 49.32
C ASN A 93 8.89 -15.71 49.47
N GLU A 94 8.20 -16.81 49.14
CA GLU A 94 8.85 -18.11 49.14
C GLU A 94 9.83 -18.19 47.96
N PRO A 95 11.11 -18.55 48.21
CA PRO A 95 12.07 -18.74 47.14
C PRO A 95 11.65 -19.94 46.28
N SER A 96 10.90 -19.67 45.20
CA SER A 96 10.56 -20.69 44.21
C SER A 96 11.84 -21.22 43.57
N ASP A 97 12.12 -22.50 43.77
CA ASP A 97 13.25 -23.19 43.15
C ASP A 97 12.86 -23.66 41.74
N TYR A 98 12.78 -22.72 40.81
CA TYR A 98 12.47 -23.01 39.41
C TYR A 98 13.74 -23.11 38.56
N SER A 99 13.66 -23.91 37.49
CA SER A 99 14.68 -24.00 36.44
C SER A 99 14.37 -23.08 35.25
N HIS A 100 13.08 -22.99 34.89
CA HIS A 100 12.58 -22.11 33.84
C HIS A 100 11.27 -21.46 34.26
N ARG A 101 11.13 -20.17 34.00
CA ARG A 101 9.89 -19.41 34.21
C ARG A 101 9.51 -18.72 32.90
N HIS A 102 8.32 -19.03 32.39
CA HIS A 102 7.79 -18.51 31.14
C HIS A 102 6.55 -17.67 31.40
N LEU A 103 6.56 -16.43 30.94
CA LEU A 103 5.41 -15.52 30.95
C LEU A 103 4.90 -15.31 29.52
N SER A 104 3.68 -15.74 29.24
CA SER A 104 2.99 -15.52 27.97
C SER A 104 1.98 -14.38 28.12
N ILE A 105 2.21 -13.29 27.39
CA ILE A 105 1.35 -12.11 27.37
C ILE A 105 0.75 -12.00 25.97
N CYS A 106 -0.57 -11.86 25.84
CA CYS A 106 -1.22 -11.71 24.54
C CYS A 106 -1.86 -10.32 24.36
N GLN A 107 -2.06 -9.93 23.11
CA GLN A 107 -2.96 -8.84 22.75
C GLN A 107 -4.36 -9.43 22.49
N ARG A 108 -5.44 -8.69 22.78
CA ARG A 108 -6.82 -9.10 22.45
C ARG A 108 -6.99 -9.21 20.92
N THR A 109 -6.45 -8.24 20.21
CA THR A 109 -6.27 -8.27 18.76
C THR A 109 -4.89 -7.74 18.45
N SER A 110 -4.33 -8.02 17.27
CA SER A 110 -2.95 -7.60 16.96
C SER A 110 -2.74 -6.09 16.84
N TRP A 111 -3.80 -5.30 17.03
CA TRP A 111 -3.79 -3.84 17.05
C TRP A 111 -4.19 -3.28 18.43
N SER A 112 -4.49 -4.12 19.42
CA SER A 112 -4.78 -3.69 20.79
C SER A 112 -3.52 -3.61 21.64
N SER A 113 -3.57 -2.94 22.78
CA SER A 113 -2.51 -3.06 23.80
C SER A 113 -2.35 -4.49 24.31
N LEU A 114 -1.20 -4.76 24.92
CA LEU A 114 -0.95 -5.98 25.69
C LEU A 114 -1.95 -6.11 26.83
N GLN A 115 -2.39 -7.34 27.08
CA GLN A 115 -3.34 -7.65 28.15
C GLN A 115 -2.57 -7.91 29.44
N ILE A 116 -1.83 -6.91 29.94
CA ILE A 116 -1.10 -6.92 31.22
C ILE A 116 -1.13 -5.52 31.83
N THR A 117 -1.21 -5.41 33.15
CA THR A 117 -1.12 -4.12 33.85
C THR A 117 0.34 -3.66 33.95
N GLY A 118 0.58 -2.35 33.95
CA GLY A 118 1.93 -1.79 34.11
C GLY A 118 2.59 -2.26 35.41
N GLY A 119 1.84 -2.24 36.52
CA GLY A 119 2.34 -2.69 37.83
C GLY A 119 2.75 -4.16 37.86
N LEU A 120 2.00 -5.06 37.21
CA LEU A 120 2.36 -6.47 37.14
C LEU A 120 3.63 -6.70 36.31
N LEU A 121 3.77 -5.97 35.21
CA LEU A 121 4.97 -6.07 34.37
C LEU A 121 6.21 -5.50 35.09
N GLU A 122 6.07 -4.37 35.81
CA GLU A 122 7.11 -3.81 36.67
C GLU A 122 7.50 -4.75 37.81
N LEU A 123 6.52 -5.40 38.45
CA LEU A 123 6.76 -6.43 39.46
C LEU A 123 7.57 -7.60 38.88
N PHE A 124 7.21 -8.06 37.68
CA PHE A 124 7.96 -9.13 37.01
C PHE A 124 9.40 -8.69 36.69
N VAL A 125 9.60 -7.50 36.12
CA VAL A 125 10.92 -6.95 35.79
C VAL A 125 11.80 -6.84 37.04
N SER A 126 11.27 -6.27 38.13
CA SER A 126 12.00 -6.09 39.38
C SER A 126 12.37 -7.41 40.07
N LYS A 127 11.46 -8.39 40.10
CA LYS A 127 11.71 -9.71 40.71
C LYS A 127 12.79 -10.52 39.99
N HIS A 128 12.99 -10.27 38.70
CA HIS A 128 13.90 -11.05 37.86
C HIS A 128 15.16 -10.29 37.44
N ASN A 129 15.46 -9.14 38.04
CA ASN A 129 16.61 -8.30 37.70
C ASN A 129 16.77 -8.09 36.18
N VAL A 130 15.64 -7.82 35.51
CA VAL A 130 15.62 -7.55 34.07
C VAL A 130 16.13 -6.12 33.83
N GLY A 131 17.05 -5.93 32.89
CA GLY A 131 17.64 -4.62 32.61
C GLY A 131 16.64 -3.59 32.03
N ASP A 132 16.93 -2.30 32.21
CA ASP A 132 16.05 -1.19 31.78
C ASP A 132 15.75 -1.17 30.28
N SER A 133 16.66 -1.70 29.45
CA SER A 133 16.45 -1.78 27.99
C SER A 133 15.30 -2.72 27.59
N PHE A 134 14.80 -3.53 28.53
CA PHE A 134 13.63 -4.37 28.32
C PHE A 134 12.41 -3.59 27.84
N TRP A 135 12.21 -2.35 28.31
CA TRP A 135 11.02 -1.54 28.01
C TRP A 135 10.87 -1.17 26.53
N ASP A 136 11.95 -1.29 25.74
CA ASP A 136 11.90 -1.14 24.28
C ASP A 136 11.06 -2.24 23.61
N LEU A 137 10.98 -3.43 24.21
CA LEU A 137 10.20 -4.55 23.69
C LEU A 137 8.68 -4.37 23.83
N PRO A 138 8.11 -4.17 25.04
CA PRO A 138 6.68 -3.95 25.20
C PRO A 138 6.22 -2.65 24.52
N SER A 139 7.09 -1.65 24.36
CA SER A 139 6.74 -0.41 23.64
C SER A 139 6.36 -0.64 22.17
N CYS A 140 6.79 -1.76 21.57
CA CYS A 140 6.41 -2.15 20.21
C CYS A 140 4.94 -2.64 20.09
N PHE A 141 4.24 -2.83 21.21
CA PHE A 141 2.89 -3.41 21.31
C PHE A 141 1.89 -2.42 21.91
N TYR A 142 1.52 -1.42 21.11
CA TYR A 142 0.57 -0.38 21.48
C TYR A 142 -0.74 -0.48 20.69
N HIS A 143 -1.74 0.27 21.13
CA HIS A 143 -2.99 0.39 20.39
C HIS A 143 -2.76 1.13 19.08
N ARG A 144 -2.94 0.44 17.95
CA ARG A 144 -2.78 0.99 16.60
C ARG A 144 -4.12 1.48 16.07
N ASN A 145 -4.12 2.71 15.57
CA ASN A 145 -5.26 3.32 14.86
C ASN A 145 -4.99 3.49 13.36
N ASP A 146 -3.72 3.51 12.96
CA ASP A 146 -3.25 3.70 11.59
C ASP A 146 -2.11 2.71 11.29
N ASP A 147 -1.75 2.56 10.01
CA ASP A 147 -0.65 1.72 9.52
C ASP A 147 0.75 2.33 9.81
N VAL A 148 0.95 2.85 11.02
CA VAL A 148 2.24 3.38 11.46
C VAL A 148 3.14 2.22 11.89
N GLU A 149 4.45 2.36 11.64
CA GLU A 149 5.45 1.34 11.98
C GLU A 149 5.15 -0.05 11.41
N ILE A 150 4.45 -0.13 10.26
CA ILE A 150 4.03 -1.42 9.69
C ILE A 150 5.22 -2.31 9.27
N ASN A 151 6.41 -1.74 9.12
CA ASN A 151 7.65 -2.44 8.78
C ASN A 151 8.71 -2.39 9.90
N PHE A 152 8.44 -1.70 11.01
CA PHE A 152 9.39 -1.61 12.11
C PHE A 152 9.37 -2.92 12.92
N CYS A 153 10.56 -3.45 13.14
CA CYS A 153 10.81 -4.55 14.06
C CYS A 153 11.99 -4.16 14.94
N LEU A 154 11.84 -4.30 16.25
CA LEU A 154 12.95 -4.14 17.20
C LEU A 154 14.07 -5.14 16.85
N PRO A 155 15.30 -4.66 16.58
CA PRO A 155 16.45 -5.51 16.31
C PRO A 155 16.79 -6.37 17.52
N VAL A 156 17.53 -7.45 17.26
CA VAL A 156 18.06 -8.28 18.33
C VAL A 156 19.04 -7.49 19.17
N THR A 157 18.76 -7.46 20.47
CA THR A 157 19.66 -6.89 21.46
C THR A 157 20.11 -8.01 22.39
N ILE A 158 21.42 -8.07 22.61
CA ILE A 158 22.06 -9.12 23.40
C ILE A 158 22.92 -8.44 24.46
N ASN A 159 22.43 -8.44 25.70
CA ASN A 159 23.15 -7.92 26.84
C ASN A 159 23.86 -9.06 27.55
N ARG A 160 25.16 -8.90 27.80
CA ARG A 160 25.99 -9.89 28.48
C ARG A 160 26.50 -9.32 29.78
N THR A 161 26.39 -10.11 30.82
CA THR A 161 27.02 -9.89 32.13
C THR A 161 27.90 -11.10 32.44
N ASP A 162 28.72 -11.02 33.49
CA ASP A 162 29.66 -12.10 33.84
C ASP A 162 28.97 -13.45 34.12
N SER A 163 27.70 -13.43 34.54
CA SER A 163 26.93 -14.63 34.87
C SER A 163 25.64 -14.80 34.08
N SER A 164 25.14 -13.79 33.37
CA SER A 164 23.85 -13.87 32.67
C SER A 164 23.86 -13.25 31.28
N ILE A 165 23.03 -13.82 30.40
CA ILE A 165 22.80 -13.36 29.04
C ILE A 165 21.33 -13.03 28.88
N GLU A 166 21.04 -11.85 28.36
CA GLU A 166 19.70 -11.39 28.00
C GLU A 166 19.63 -11.20 26.49
N ILE A 167 18.56 -11.70 25.88
CA ILE A 167 18.29 -11.60 24.44
C ILE A 167 16.85 -11.17 24.27
N TYR A 168 16.62 -10.14 23.48
CA TYR A 168 15.27 -9.77 23.08
C TYR A 168 15.19 -9.20 21.68
N TYR A 169 14.05 -9.45 21.03
CA TYR A 169 13.77 -9.00 19.67
C TYR A 169 12.29 -9.11 19.35
N THR A 170 11.88 -8.50 18.24
CA THR A 170 10.57 -8.77 17.62
C THR A 170 10.73 -9.40 16.25
N ILE A 171 9.74 -10.20 15.87
CA ILE A 171 9.60 -10.70 14.50
C ILE A 171 8.22 -10.37 13.98
N ARG A 172 8.14 -10.16 12.67
CA ARG A 172 6.87 -10.06 11.95
C ARG A 172 6.77 -11.14 10.90
N TYR A 173 5.56 -11.67 10.74
CA TYR A 173 5.32 -12.81 9.88
C TYR A 173 3.89 -12.78 9.33
N PRO A 174 3.67 -13.38 8.16
CA PRO A 174 2.34 -13.54 7.61
C PRO A 174 1.59 -14.65 8.33
N GLU A 175 0.32 -14.41 8.62
CA GLU A 175 -0.60 -15.39 9.18
C GLU A 175 -1.92 -15.37 8.40
N LEU A 176 -2.41 -16.55 8.03
CA LEU A 176 -3.67 -16.70 7.34
C LEU A 176 -4.83 -16.56 8.33
N LYS A 177 -5.73 -15.60 8.11
CA LYS A 177 -6.92 -15.47 8.95
C LYS A 177 -7.85 -16.67 8.71
N PRO A 178 -8.36 -17.32 9.78
CA PRO A 178 -9.27 -18.45 9.64
C PRO A 178 -10.57 -18.06 8.92
N ASN A 179 -11.03 -16.83 9.12
CA ASN A 179 -12.26 -16.32 8.52
C ASN A 179 -11.91 -15.41 7.33
N GLY A 180 -12.01 -15.94 6.12
CA GLY A 180 -11.99 -15.14 4.88
C GLY A 180 -10.76 -15.29 3.98
N GLY A 181 -9.85 -16.23 4.27
CA GLY A 181 -8.73 -16.56 3.36
C GLY A 181 -7.76 -15.40 3.10
N ASN A 182 -7.80 -14.35 3.92
CA ASN A 182 -6.96 -13.18 3.80
C ASN A 182 -5.77 -13.28 4.75
N TRP A 183 -4.61 -12.86 4.25
CA TRP A 183 -3.38 -12.80 5.02
C TRP A 183 -3.27 -11.51 5.81
N ALA A 184 -2.72 -11.59 7.02
CA ALA A 184 -2.30 -10.43 7.81
C ALA A 184 -0.87 -10.60 8.29
N ILE A 185 -0.13 -9.49 8.34
CA ILE A 185 1.17 -9.46 9.02
C ILE A 185 0.91 -9.29 10.51
N ARG A 186 1.45 -10.23 11.30
CA ARG A 186 1.40 -10.23 12.76
C ARG A 186 2.79 -9.95 13.32
N GLN A 187 2.85 -9.58 14.59
CA GLN A 187 4.09 -9.31 15.32
C GLN A 187 4.11 -10.16 16.59
N SER A 188 5.23 -10.81 16.86
CA SER A 188 5.53 -11.41 18.16
C SER A 188 6.85 -10.86 18.69
N GLY A 189 6.97 -10.82 20.01
CA GLY A 189 8.16 -10.37 20.71
C GLY A 189 8.63 -11.45 21.67
N LEU A 190 9.94 -11.62 21.78
CA LEU A 190 10.52 -12.56 22.73
C LEU A 190 11.58 -11.85 23.54
N TYR A 191 11.49 -11.99 24.85
CA TYR A 191 12.57 -11.72 25.79
C TYR A 191 12.99 -13.05 26.42
N TYR A 192 14.30 -13.25 26.52
CA TYR A 192 14.89 -14.43 27.11
C TYR A 192 16.10 -14.03 27.94
N ARG A 193 16.19 -14.52 29.17
CA ARG A 193 17.33 -14.34 30.07
C ARG A 193 17.76 -15.70 30.61
N PHE A 194 19.06 -15.96 30.58
CA PHE A 194 19.67 -17.14 31.19
C PHE A 194 20.79 -16.73 32.12
N ASP A 195 20.76 -17.22 33.36
CA ASP A 195 21.80 -17.01 34.36
C ASP A 195 22.55 -18.32 34.58
N ALA A 196 23.82 -18.35 34.17
CA ALA A 196 24.70 -19.49 34.27
C ALA A 196 25.08 -19.84 35.73
N SER A 197 25.08 -18.84 36.63
CA SER A 197 25.43 -19.05 38.04
C SER A 197 24.34 -19.81 38.79
N THR A 198 23.09 -19.44 38.55
CA THR A 198 21.91 -20.07 39.17
C THR A 198 21.31 -21.19 38.32
N ARG A 199 21.72 -21.30 37.05
CA ARG A 199 21.12 -22.16 36.01
C ARG A 199 19.62 -21.92 35.85
N ARG A 200 19.17 -20.69 36.09
CA ARG A 200 17.77 -20.29 35.93
C ARG A 200 17.59 -19.57 34.61
N SER A 201 16.44 -19.80 33.99
CA SER A 201 16.03 -19.11 32.77
C SER A 201 14.67 -18.45 32.94
N VAL A 202 14.52 -17.28 32.34
CA VAL A 202 13.29 -16.49 32.35
C VAL A 202 12.96 -16.12 30.91
N SER A 203 11.73 -16.32 30.49
CA SER A 203 11.28 -15.92 29.16
C SER A 203 9.95 -15.19 29.21
N VAL A 204 9.80 -14.18 28.34
CA VAL A 204 8.55 -13.45 28.14
C VAL A 204 8.20 -13.48 26.66
N LEU A 205 7.04 -14.04 26.32
CA LEU A 205 6.53 -14.10 24.96
C LEU A 205 5.34 -13.16 24.80
N PHE A 206 5.46 -12.21 23.87
CA PHE A 206 4.41 -11.27 23.48
C PHE A 206 3.72 -11.80 22.23
N ASN A 207 2.45 -12.15 22.36
CA ASN A 207 1.64 -12.82 21.34
C ASN A 207 0.63 -11.87 20.68
N PRO A 208 0.39 -12.00 19.36
CA PRO A 208 -0.48 -11.10 18.60
C PRO A 208 -1.98 -11.31 18.86
N THR A 209 -2.35 -12.48 19.37
CA THR A 209 -3.72 -12.92 19.70
C THR A 209 -3.65 -13.97 20.82
N PRO A 210 -4.75 -14.22 21.54
CA PRO A 210 -4.83 -15.36 22.45
C PRO A 210 -4.65 -16.68 21.68
N ASN A 211 -4.11 -17.71 22.34
CA ASN A 211 -3.91 -19.04 21.75
C ASN A 211 -3.11 -19.04 20.43
N SER A 212 -2.08 -18.19 20.35
CA SER A 212 -1.18 -18.15 19.19
C SER A 212 -0.46 -19.49 19.00
N ALA A 213 -0.04 -19.78 17.76
CA ALA A 213 0.68 -21.02 17.44
C ALA A 213 1.99 -21.15 18.24
N ALA A 214 2.74 -20.05 18.45
CA ALA A 214 3.94 -20.09 19.27
C ALA A 214 3.63 -20.36 20.74
N HIS A 215 2.58 -19.74 21.29
CA HIS A 215 2.17 -20.00 22.68
C HIS A 215 1.85 -21.48 22.90
N GLN A 216 1.04 -22.08 22.03
CA GLN A 216 0.68 -23.51 22.14
C GLN A 216 1.89 -24.44 22.02
N LYS A 217 2.82 -24.14 21.10
CA LYS A 217 4.04 -24.94 20.93
C LYS A 217 5.00 -24.80 22.12
N VAL A 218 5.13 -23.59 22.68
CA VAL A 218 5.96 -23.35 23.87
C VAL A 218 5.34 -24.06 25.08
N GLU A 219 4.03 -23.92 25.28
CA GLU A 219 3.31 -24.62 26.34
C GLU A 219 3.56 -26.13 26.23
N ALA A 220 3.25 -26.75 25.08
CA ALA A 220 3.48 -28.17 24.86
C ALA A 220 4.93 -28.60 25.12
N SER A 221 5.91 -27.82 24.65
CA SER A 221 7.33 -28.11 24.86
C SER A 221 7.73 -28.05 26.33
N LEU A 222 7.24 -27.08 27.10
CA LEU A 222 7.53 -26.97 28.53
C LEU A 222 6.92 -28.13 29.33
N PHE A 223 5.72 -28.59 28.95
CA PHE A 223 5.10 -29.78 29.56
C PHE A 223 5.77 -31.10 29.14
N GLU A 224 6.31 -31.20 27.92
CA GLU A 224 7.05 -32.38 27.45
C GLU A 224 8.51 -32.45 27.95
N GLN A 225 9.16 -31.31 28.19
CA GLN A 225 10.57 -31.23 28.59
C GLN A 225 10.88 -31.90 29.93
N ASN A 226 9.88 -32.10 30.79
CA ASN A 226 10.04 -32.88 32.03
C ASN A 226 10.44 -34.34 31.79
N LEU A 227 10.29 -34.87 30.57
CA LEU A 227 10.69 -36.23 30.19
C LEU A 227 12.13 -36.31 29.65
N LYS A 228 12.79 -35.19 29.31
CA LYS A 228 14.14 -35.17 28.70
C LYS A 228 15.17 -34.53 29.63
N ARG A 229 16.30 -35.22 29.83
CA ARG A 229 17.27 -35.02 30.93
C ARG A 229 18.14 -33.75 30.88
N SER A 230 17.94 -32.86 29.90
CA SER A 230 18.64 -31.57 29.85
C SER A 230 17.84 -30.56 29.01
N PRO A 231 17.27 -29.51 29.61
CA PRO A 231 16.61 -28.45 28.86
C PRO A 231 17.65 -27.69 28.03
N ASN A 232 17.45 -27.58 26.72
CA ASN A 232 18.23 -26.66 25.91
C ASN A 232 17.67 -25.24 26.16
N PRO A 233 18.42 -24.34 26.83
CA PRO A 233 17.95 -22.99 27.15
C PRO A 233 17.52 -22.21 25.90
N TRP A 234 18.00 -22.60 24.73
CA TRP A 234 17.80 -21.88 23.48
C TRP A 234 16.61 -22.37 22.65
N HIS A 235 15.94 -23.44 23.08
CA HIS A 235 14.88 -24.09 22.29
C HIS A 235 13.66 -23.18 22.07
N ILE A 236 13.38 -22.25 22.97
CA ILE A 236 12.27 -21.30 22.83
C ILE A 236 12.39 -20.43 21.57
N HIS A 237 13.63 -20.08 21.18
CA HIS A 237 13.88 -19.33 19.96
C HIS A 237 13.53 -20.16 18.72
N GLU A 238 13.92 -21.45 18.71
CA GLU A 238 13.61 -22.36 17.62
C GLU A 238 12.10 -22.56 17.45
N ILE A 239 11.37 -22.73 18.57
CA ILE A 239 9.91 -22.90 18.56
C ILE A 239 9.24 -21.69 17.91
N LEU A 240 9.70 -20.48 18.22
CA LEU A 240 9.13 -19.26 17.66
C LEU A 240 9.27 -19.21 16.13
N PHE A 241 10.45 -19.55 15.59
CA PHE A 241 10.65 -19.61 14.14
C PHE A 241 9.88 -20.78 13.52
N ASP A 242 9.88 -21.96 14.14
CA ASP A 242 9.13 -23.11 13.65
C ASP A 242 7.60 -22.87 13.62
N ALA A 243 7.08 -22.04 14.52
CA ALA A 243 5.67 -21.66 14.54
C ALA A 243 5.25 -20.87 13.29
N TYR A 244 6.07 -19.93 12.84
CA TYR A 244 5.63 -18.89 11.90
C TYR A 244 6.35 -18.90 10.55
N PHE A 245 7.56 -19.46 10.49
CA PHE A 245 8.36 -19.45 9.27
C PHE A 245 7.78 -20.26 8.10
N PRO A 246 7.05 -21.38 8.31
CA PRO A 246 6.40 -22.11 7.21
C PRO A 246 5.42 -21.26 6.38
N ALA A 247 4.74 -20.29 7.01
CA ALA A 247 3.72 -19.47 6.38
C ALA A 247 4.25 -18.54 5.26
N TRP A 248 5.54 -18.19 5.29
CA TRP A 248 6.16 -17.31 4.29
C TRP A 248 6.06 -17.85 2.86
N ARG A 249 6.19 -19.16 2.68
CA ARG A 249 6.09 -19.79 1.35
C ARG A 249 4.70 -19.64 0.77
N GLU A 250 3.67 -19.92 1.57
CA GLU A 250 2.27 -19.83 1.16
C GLU A 250 1.86 -18.38 0.90
N TYR A 251 2.32 -17.45 1.74
CA TYR A 251 2.10 -16.03 1.55
C TYR A 251 2.72 -15.50 0.24
N LEU A 252 3.96 -15.88 -0.05
CA LEU A 252 4.62 -15.52 -1.31
C LEU A 252 3.90 -16.12 -2.52
N SER A 253 3.46 -17.37 -2.43
CA SER A 253 2.66 -18.00 -3.48
C SER A 253 1.33 -17.29 -3.70
N PHE A 254 0.67 -16.83 -2.64
CA PHE A 254 -0.54 -16.02 -2.72
C PHE A 254 -0.29 -14.67 -3.42
N LEU A 255 0.80 -13.97 -3.08
CA LEU A 255 1.16 -12.71 -3.76
C LEU A 255 1.50 -12.95 -5.24
N GLU A 256 2.22 -14.02 -5.55
CA GLU A 256 2.53 -14.42 -6.92
C GLU A 256 1.26 -14.75 -7.72
N GLN A 257 0.31 -15.48 -7.13
CA GLN A 257 -0.98 -15.77 -7.75
C GLN A 257 -1.82 -14.52 -8.00
N LYS A 258 -1.62 -13.42 -7.26
CA LYS A 258 -2.26 -12.13 -7.58
C LYS A 258 -1.56 -11.40 -8.72
N LEU A 259 -0.25 -11.54 -8.81
CA LEU A 259 0.53 -10.96 -9.91
C LEU A 259 0.30 -11.71 -11.24
N LEU A 260 0.11 -13.03 -11.21
CA LEU A 260 0.02 -13.86 -12.41
C LEU A 260 -1.16 -13.52 -13.34
N PRO A 261 -2.40 -13.30 -12.88
CA PRO A 261 -3.53 -12.89 -13.73
C PRO A 261 -3.35 -11.49 -14.32
N GLU A 262 -2.76 -10.56 -13.57
CA GLU A 262 -2.46 -9.20 -14.07
C GLU A 262 -1.37 -9.23 -15.14
N ALA A 263 -0.35 -10.05 -14.91
CA ALA A 263 0.71 -10.30 -15.87
C ALA A 263 0.20 -11.13 -17.06
N SER A 264 -0.59 -12.17 -16.87
CA SER A 264 -1.07 -13.05 -17.94
C SER A 264 -2.10 -12.36 -18.81
N LEU A 265 -2.99 -11.52 -18.28
CA LEU A 265 -3.84 -10.64 -19.10
C LEU A 265 -3.01 -9.71 -19.99
N LEU A 266 -1.79 -9.36 -19.57
CA LEU A 266 -0.83 -8.58 -20.36
C LEU A 266 0.03 -9.44 -21.31
N PHE A 267 0.38 -10.67 -20.95
CA PHE A 267 1.41 -11.49 -21.62
C PHE A 267 0.89 -12.71 -22.39
N THR A 268 -0.33 -13.21 -22.16
CA THR A 268 -0.83 -14.46 -22.77
C THR A 268 -1.42 -14.31 -24.17
N SER A 269 -1.30 -13.17 -24.81
CA SER A 269 -1.59 -13.08 -26.23
C SER A 269 -0.76 -11.99 -26.86
N THR A 270 0.00 -12.35 -27.88
CA THR A 270 0.01 -11.85 -29.27
C THR A 270 -0.77 -10.55 -29.62
N THR A 271 -1.02 -9.64 -28.69
CA THR A 271 -2.16 -8.71 -28.68
C THR A 271 -1.73 -7.27 -28.47
N PHE A 272 -0.42 -6.95 -28.42
CA PHE A 272 -0.01 -5.56 -28.65
C PHE A 272 -0.54 -5.00 -29.99
N ALA A 273 -0.78 -5.88 -30.98
CA ALA A 273 -1.36 -5.51 -32.27
C ALA A 273 -2.90 -5.43 -32.28
N THR A 274 -3.61 -6.21 -31.47
CA THR A 274 -5.10 -6.23 -31.42
C THR A 274 -5.70 -5.33 -30.34
N PHE A 275 -4.91 -4.84 -29.38
CA PHE A 275 -5.36 -3.88 -28.35
C PHE A 275 -5.58 -2.44 -28.86
N ILE A 276 -5.23 -2.14 -30.12
CA ILE A 276 -5.48 -0.81 -30.72
C ILE A 276 -6.97 -0.65 -31.09
N ASP A 277 -7.66 -1.74 -31.46
CA ASP A 277 -9.03 -1.69 -31.98
C ASP A 277 -10.11 -2.15 -30.99
N GLU A 278 -9.78 -2.92 -29.95
CA GLU A 278 -10.75 -3.38 -28.93
C GLU A 278 -10.76 -2.52 -27.64
N PRO A 279 -11.91 -2.42 -26.93
CA PRO A 279 -11.96 -1.78 -25.63
C PRO A 279 -11.12 -2.59 -24.63
N LEU A 280 -9.93 -2.07 -24.25
CA LEU A 280 -9.15 -2.66 -23.16
C LEU A 280 -10.07 -2.95 -21.96
N ARG A 281 -10.10 -4.21 -21.53
CA ARG A 281 -10.64 -4.62 -20.22
C ARG A 281 -9.72 -4.23 -19.05
N VAL A 282 -8.62 -3.52 -19.33
CA VAL A 282 -7.54 -3.19 -18.39
C VAL A 282 -7.49 -1.67 -18.23
N GLY A 283 -7.70 -1.20 -17.01
CA GLY A 283 -7.78 0.22 -16.66
C GLY A 283 -6.67 0.67 -15.71
N TYR A 284 -6.78 1.91 -15.22
CA TYR A 284 -5.88 2.46 -14.20
C TYR A 284 -5.96 1.70 -12.85
N ASP A 285 -7.07 1.01 -12.58
CA ASP A 285 -7.23 0.17 -11.38
C ASP A 285 -6.17 -0.94 -11.32
N ASN A 286 -5.79 -1.52 -12.47
CA ASN A 286 -4.72 -2.52 -12.56
C ASN A 286 -3.33 -1.94 -12.25
N LEU A 287 -3.10 -0.64 -12.52
CA LEU A 287 -1.86 0.03 -12.10
C LEU A 287 -1.83 0.20 -10.57
N SER A 288 -2.97 0.53 -9.97
CA SER A 288 -3.08 0.66 -8.52
C SER A 288 -2.85 -0.67 -7.80
N SER A 289 -3.37 -1.78 -8.35
CA SER A 289 -3.18 -3.11 -7.79
C SER A 289 -1.73 -3.59 -7.93
N LEU A 290 -1.08 -3.36 -9.09
CA LEU A 290 0.34 -3.62 -9.29
C LEU A 290 1.22 -2.81 -8.34
N ALA A 291 0.91 -1.52 -8.11
CA ALA A 291 1.61 -0.69 -7.15
C ALA A 291 1.41 -1.20 -5.70
N SER A 292 0.21 -1.69 -5.37
CA SER A 292 -0.04 -2.31 -4.07
C SER A 292 0.76 -3.60 -3.87
N LEU A 293 0.96 -4.40 -4.94
CA LEU A 293 1.77 -5.61 -4.91
C LEU A 293 3.26 -5.28 -4.78
N ASP A 294 3.76 -4.28 -5.51
CA ASP A 294 5.14 -3.77 -5.39
C ASP A 294 5.46 -3.38 -3.93
N ASN A 295 4.58 -2.60 -3.29
CA ASN A 295 4.71 -2.25 -1.87
C ASN A 295 4.73 -3.47 -0.94
N LYS A 296 3.91 -4.49 -1.23
CA LYS A 296 3.90 -5.73 -0.44
C LYS A 296 5.21 -6.51 -0.60
N PHE A 297 5.75 -6.63 -1.81
CA PHE A 297 7.05 -7.30 -2.01
C PHE A 297 8.20 -6.55 -1.31
N LEU A 298 8.16 -5.21 -1.32
CA LEU A 298 9.12 -4.40 -0.54
C LEU A 298 9.01 -4.65 0.96
N GLN A 299 7.78 -4.75 1.49
CA GLN A 299 7.54 -5.13 2.88
C GLN A 299 8.10 -6.54 3.16
N VAL A 300 7.85 -7.53 2.31
CA VAL A 300 8.39 -8.90 2.49
C VAL A 300 9.91 -8.88 2.59
N ASN A 301 10.60 -8.17 1.70
CA ASN A 301 12.04 -8.02 1.75
C ASN A 301 12.52 -7.42 3.08
N THR A 302 11.87 -6.35 3.53
CA THR A 302 12.23 -5.66 4.77
C THR A 302 12.10 -6.58 5.98
N LEU A 303 10.97 -7.29 6.10
CA LEU A 303 10.68 -8.17 7.25
C LEU A 303 11.59 -9.41 7.27
N LEU A 304 11.87 -10.00 6.11
CA LEU A 304 12.73 -11.17 6.01
C LEU A 304 14.21 -10.82 6.19
N SER A 305 14.68 -9.65 5.71
CA SER A 305 16.04 -9.17 5.98
C SER A 305 16.24 -8.93 7.48
N HIS A 306 15.28 -8.29 8.16
CA HIS A 306 15.31 -8.17 9.62
C HIS A 306 15.39 -9.55 10.31
N THR A 307 14.56 -10.50 9.86
CA THR A 307 14.55 -11.85 10.43
C THR A 307 15.88 -12.58 10.16
N GLU A 308 16.50 -12.36 9.00
CA GLU A 308 17.83 -12.88 8.68
C GLU A 308 18.88 -12.35 9.66
N ASP A 309 18.87 -11.05 9.95
CA ASP A 309 19.80 -10.41 10.89
C ASP A 309 19.62 -10.97 12.31
N VAL A 310 18.37 -11.11 12.77
CA VAL A 310 18.08 -11.75 14.07
C VAL A 310 18.65 -13.18 14.12
N LEU A 311 18.38 -13.99 13.10
CA LEU A 311 18.88 -15.38 13.04
C LEU A 311 20.41 -15.45 13.01
N LYS A 312 21.05 -14.52 12.28
CA LYS A 312 22.51 -14.44 12.19
C LYS A 312 23.14 -14.13 13.56
N GLU A 313 22.64 -13.12 14.26
CA GLU A 313 23.16 -12.74 15.57
C GLU A 313 22.90 -13.83 16.62
N LEU A 314 21.73 -14.47 16.60
CA LEU A 314 21.42 -15.63 17.45
C LEU A 314 22.41 -16.78 17.21
N SER A 315 22.61 -17.19 15.95
CA SER A 315 23.59 -18.23 15.61
C SER A 315 24.99 -17.88 16.09
N SER A 316 25.43 -16.63 15.91
CA SER A 316 26.76 -16.20 16.35
C SER A 316 26.94 -16.23 17.87
N THR A 317 25.89 -15.84 18.60
CA THR A 317 25.86 -15.83 20.06
C THR A 317 25.89 -17.26 20.59
N PHE A 318 25.13 -18.16 19.97
CA PHE A 318 25.07 -19.56 20.36
C PHE A 318 26.42 -20.27 20.16
N ILE A 319 27.18 -19.90 19.13
CA ILE A 319 28.55 -20.40 18.92
C ILE A 319 29.50 -19.90 20.01
N GLN A 320 29.42 -18.61 20.36
CA GLN A 320 30.34 -17.97 21.32
C GLN A 320 30.17 -18.50 22.75
N GLU A 321 28.93 -18.75 23.17
CA GLU A 321 28.66 -19.14 24.56
C GLU A 321 29.06 -20.59 24.89
N GLY A 322 29.35 -21.44 23.90
CA GLY A 322 29.86 -22.81 24.14
C GLY A 322 28.94 -23.70 25.02
N LEU A 323 27.70 -23.28 25.25
CA LEU A 323 26.76 -23.83 26.23
C LEU A 323 26.12 -25.13 25.72
N SER A 324 26.89 -26.22 25.56
CA SER A 324 26.38 -27.57 25.25
C SER A 324 25.24 -27.62 24.20
N ILE A 325 25.28 -26.71 23.21
CA ILE A 325 24.28 -26.65 22.15
C ILE A 325 24.58 -27.78 21.20
N ALA A 326 23.57 -28.62 20.93
CA ALA A 326 23.72 -29.63 19.88
C ALA A 326 24.01 -28.91 18.56
N PRO A 327 25.02 -29.33 17.77
CA PRO A 327 25.32 -28.73 16.47
C PRO A 327 24.10 -28.70 15.52
N GLU A 328 23.11 -29.56 15.79
CA GLU A 328 21.79 -29.59 15.15
C GLU A 328 21.02 -28.26 15.29
N THR A 329 21.00 -27.62 16.47
CA THR A 329 20.28 -26.34 16.71
C THR A 329 20.83 -25.20 15.85
N ILE A 330 22.16 -25.07 15.78
CA ILE A 330 22.80 -24.03 14.95
C ILE A 330 22.47 -24.28 13.47
N ASN A 331 22.53 -25.54 13.03
CA ASN A 331 22.15 -25.90 11.66
C ASN A 331 20.69 -25.57 11.35
N VAL A 332 19.77 -25.75 12.29
CA VAL A 332 18.35 -25.38 12.14
C VAL A 332 18.18 -23.87 11.97
N LEU A 333 18.85 -23.05 12.78
CA LEU A 333 18.81 -21.59 12.62
C LEU A 333 19.42 -21.12 11.30
N ASP A 334 20.57 -21.69 10.91
CA ASP A 334 21.18 -21.40 9.61
C ASP A 334 20.30 -21.84 8.42
N ASN A 335 19.51 -22.90 8.58
CA ASN A 335 18.51 -23.30 7.59
C ASN A 335 17.41 -22.23 7.46
N TYR A 336 16.88 -21.70 8.57
CA TYR A 336 15.91 -20.60 8.53
C TYR A 336 16.52 -19.35 7.90
N ARG A 337 17.78 -19.03 8.21
CA ARG A 337 18.49 -17.89 7.61
C ARG A 337 18.61 -18.03 6.09
N ARG A 338 19.04 -19.20 5.61
CA ARG A 338 19.09 -19.51 4.17
C ARG A 338 17.72 -19.41 3.49
N ARG A 339 16.65 -19.82 4.19
CA ARG A 339 15.27 -19.67 3.70
C ARG A 339 14.85 -18.20 3.63
N CYS A 340 15.23 -17.34 4.59
CA CYS A 340 15.01 -15.89 4.50
C CYS A 340 15.59 -15.33 3.20
N VAL A 341 16.88 -15.60 2.96
CA VAL A 341 17.59 -15.14 1.76
C VAL A 341 16.93 -15.64 0.48
N ALA A 342 16.51 -16.92 0.45
CA ALA A 342 15.81 -17.48 -0.71
C ALA A 342 14.45 -16.79 -0.95
N HIS A 343 13.68 -16.53 0.11
CA HIS A 343 12.40 -15.82 0.02
C HIS A 343 12.58 -14.36 -0.40
N CYS A 344 13.60 -13.63 0.08
CA CYS A 344 13.94 -12.28 -0.39
C CYS A 344 14.29 -12.27 -1.88
N ARG A 345 15.04 -13.26 -2.37
CA ARG A 345 15.35 -13.37 -3.82
C ARG A 345 14.08 -13.53 -4.66
N VAL A 346 13.14 -14.36 -4.22
CA VAL A 346 11.85 -14.53 -4.89
C VAL A 346 11.03 -13.24 -4.84
N ALA A 347 10.93 -12.60 -3.67
CA ALA A 347 10.21 -11.34 -3.52
C ALA A 347 10.79 -10.24 -4.43
N ASN A 348 12.11 -10.10 -4.50
CA ASN A 348 12.79 -9.17 -5.41
C ASN A 348 12.48 -9.43 -6.88
N LEU A 349 12.50 -10.70 -7.31
CA LEU A 349 12.15 -11.06 -8.69
C LEU A 349 10.69 -10.70 -9.00
N LEU A 350 9.76 -11.04 -8.10
CA LEU A 350 8.34 -10.72 -8.27
C LEU A 350 8.09 -9.21 -8.25
N GLN A 351 8.84 -8.46 -7.44
CA GLN A 351 8.82 -7.01 -7.40
C GLN A 351 9.25 -6.40 -8.75
N GLN A 352 10.41 -6.81 -9.28
CA GLN A 352 10.89 -6.34 -10.58
C GLN A 352 9.90 -6.65 -11.70
N ARG A 353 9.26 -7.83 -11.64
CA ARG A 353 8.21 -8.22 -12.59
C ARG A 353 6.99 -7.30 -12.47
N ALA A 354 6.50 -7.04 -11.26
CA ALA A 354 5.38 -6.13 -11.02
C ALA A 354 5.67 -4.71 -11.55
N GLN A 355 6.86 -4.18 -11.28
CA GLN A 355 7.29 -2.87 -11.79
C GLN A 355 7.37 -2.82 -13.31
N THR A 356 7.94 -3.84 -13.95
CA THR A 356 8.04 -3.92 -15.41
C THR A 356 6.65 -4.00 -16.04
N THR A 357 5.74 -4.81 -15.47
CA THR A 357 4.35 -4.92 -15.93
C THR A 357 3.61 -3.60 -15.78
N ALA A 358 3.78 -2.88 -14.67
CA ALA A 358 3.17 -1.57 -14.45
C ALA A 358 3.68 -0.53 -15.44
N GLN A 359 5.00 -0.49 -15.71
CA GLN A 359 5.60 0.41 -16.69
C GLN A 359 5.09 0.14 -18.11
N LEU A 360 5.04 -1.14 -18.51
CA LEU A 360 4.50 -1.52 -19.82
C LEU A 360 3.04 -1.10 -19.96
N LEU A 361 2.21 -1.37 -18.95
CA LEU A 361 0.80 -0.97 -18.96
C LEU A 361 0.64 0.55 -19.03
N ALA A 362 1.39 1.32 -18.25
CA ALA A 362 1.37 2.77 -18.28
C ALA A 362 1.77 3.33 -19.65
N ASN A 363 2.80 2.76 -20.27
CA ASN A 363 3.24 3.15 -21.62
C ASN A 363 2.16 2.83 -22.67
N THR A 364 1.50 1.67 -22.56
CA THR A 364 0.39 1.30 -23.45
C THR A 364 -0.81 2.24 -23.32
N LEU A 365 -1.19 2.60 -22.09
CA LEU A 365 -2.26 3.56 -21.85
C LEU A 365 -1.92 4.93 -22.45
N SER A 366 -0.70 5.43 -22.22
CA SER A 366 -0.22 6.67 -22.82
C SER A 366 -0.21 6.62 -24.35
N PHE A 367 0.18 5.50 -24.95
CA PHE A 367 0.18 5.36 -26.42
C PHE A 367 -1.22 5.37 -26.99
N ARG A 368 -2.19 4.74 -26.31
CA ARG A 368 -3.60 4.79 -26.69
C ARG A 368 -4.14 6.21 -26.62
N ASP A 369 -3.85 6.94 -25.55
CA ASP A 369 -4.26 8.34 -25.41
C ASP A 369 -3.71 9.20 -26.56
N GLN A 370 -2.46 8.94 -26.98
CA GLN A 370 -1.86 9.59 -28.16
C GLN A 370 -2.56 9.23 -29.48
N ILE A 371 -2.94 7.95 -29.68
CA ILE A 371 -3.71 7.52 -30.85
C ILE A 371 -5.08 8.20 -30.88
N LEU A 372 -5.79 8.21 -29.76
CA LEU A 372 -7.11 8.84 -29.65
C LEU A 372 -7.03 10.34 -29.93
N ALA A 373 -6.02 11.02 -29.36
CA ALA A 373 -5.76 12.44 -29.65
C ALA A 373 -5.45 12.67 -31.14
N LYS A 374 -4.68 11.78 -31.79
CA LYS A 374 -4.38 11.85 -33.22
C LYS A 374 -5.63 11.64 -34.08
N GLN A 375 -6.48 10.69 -33.73
CA GLN A 375 -7.76 10.45 -34.41
C GLN A 375 -8.70 11.65 -34.28
N GLN A 376 -8.82 12.21 -33.06
CA GLN A 376 -9.61 13.43 -32.82
C GLN A 376 -9.08 14.61 -33.65
N ASN A 377 -7.76 14.79 -33.69
CA ASN A 377 -7.14 15.84 -34.52
C ASN A 377 -7.39 15.61 -36.02
N GLY A 378 -7.36 14.35 -36.49
CA GLY A 378 -7.70 13.98 -37.85
C GLY A 378 -9.15 14.32 -38.21
N ASN A 379 -10.10 14.00 -37.32
CA ASN A 379 -11.51 14.34 -37.50
C ASN A 379 -11.72 15.86 -37.47
N MET A 380 -11.04 16.59 -36.58
CA MET A 380 -11.04 18.05 -36.57
C MET A 380 -10.48 18.63 -37.88
N LEU A 381 -9.44 18.02 -38.45
CA LEU A 381 -8.89 18.45 -39.73
C LEU A 381 -9.87 18.20 -40.89
N GLN A 382 -10.63 17.10 -40.87
CA GLN A 382 -11.72 16.88 -41.84
C GLN A 382 -12.85 17.91 -41.67
N LEU A 383 -13.23 18.23 -40.44
CA LEU A 383 -14.21 19.29 -40.14
C LEU A 383 -13.71 20.67 -40.59
N ASN A 384 -12.42 20.96 -40.43
CA ASN A 384 -11.81 22.20 -40.91
C ASN A 384 -11.80 22.24 -42.45
N LYS A 385 -11.49 21.12 -43.12
CA LYS A 385 -11.58 21.04 -44.59
C LYS A 385 -13.00 21.30 -45.09
N SER A 386 -14.02 20.74 -44.43
CA SER A 386 -15.41 20.99 -44.82
C SER A 386 -15.84 22.44 -44.55
N ALA A 387 -15.40 23.05 -43.45
CA ALA A 387 -15.63 24.46 -43.16
C ALA A 387 -14.97 25.39 -44.20
N VAL A 388 -13.72 25.10 -44.59
CA VAL A 388 -13.02 25.83 -45.66
C VAL A 388 -13.74 25.68 -46.99
N PHE A 389 -14.25 24.48 -47.31
CA PHE A 389 -15.02 24.26 -48.53
C PHE A 389 -16.32 25.07 -48.55
N LEU A 390 -17.09 25.09 -47.45
CA LEU A 390 -18.34 25.83 -47.36
C LEU A 390 -18.10 27.35 -47.43
N THR A 391 -17.10 27.86 -46.71
CA THR A 391 -16.73 29.29 -46.76
C THR A 391 -16.31 29.71 -48.16
N THR A 392 -15.52 28.90 -48.86
CA THR A 392 -15.15 29.14 -50.27
C THR A 392 -16.40 29.20 -51.17
N LEU A 393 -17.37 28.30 -50.97
CA LEU A 393 -18.63 28.31 -51.73
C LEU A 393 -19.43 29.60 -51.47
N THR A 394 -19.57 30.00 -50.20
CA THR A 394 -20.28 31.24 -49.87
C THR A 394 -19.61 32.47 -50.48
N LEU A 395 -18.28 32.52 -50.46
CA LEU A 395 -17.51 33.64 -51.01
C LEU A 395 -17.63 33.72 -52.54
N LEU A 396 -17.78 32.58 -53.22
CA LEU A 396 -18.04 32.52 -54.66
C LEU A 396 -19.43 33.06 -55.03
N TYR A 397 -20.47 32.70 -54.25
CA TYR A 397 -21.85 33.08 -54.57
C TYR A 397 -22.26 34.47 -54.05
N LEU A 398 -21.59 35.00 -53.02
CA LEU A 398 -21.96 36.26 -52.37
C LEU A 398 -21.94 37.47 -53.34
N PRO A 399 -20.91 37.67 -54.19
CA PRO A 399 -20.87 38.79 -55.13
C PRO A 399 -22.00 38.74 -56.16
N ALA A 400 -22.21 37.57 -56.76
CA ALA A 400 -23.26 37.38 -57.76
C ALA A 400 -24.66 37.56 -57.16
N SER A 401 -24.89 37.05 -55.94
CA SER A 401 -26.16 37.20 -55.23
C SER A 401 -26.44 38.65 -54.84
N PHE A 402 -25.43 39.41 -54.41
CA PHE A 402 -25.56 40.83 -54.10
C PHE A 402 -25.94 41.63 -55.35
N VAL A 403 -25.23 41.41 -56.46
CA VAL A 403 -25.50 42.08 -57.74
C VAL A 403 -26.89 41.67 -58.27
N ALA A 404 -27.28 40.40 -58.14
CA ALA A 404 -28.61 39.92 -58.52
C ALA A 404 -29.73 40.56 -57.68
N THR A 405 -29.50 40.78 -56.39
CA THR A 405 -30.49 41.45 -55.52
C THR A 405 -30.58 42.94 -55.84
N PHE A 406 -29.44 43.61 -56.03
CA PHE A 406 -29.39 45.04 -56.35
C PHE A 406 -30.07 45.37 -57.68
N PHE A 407 -29.92 44.50 -58.68
CA PHE A 407 -30.42 44.70 -60.04
C PHE A 407 -31.71 43.94 -60.36
N GLY A 408 -32.09 42.93 -59.58
CA GLY A 408 -33.18 42.00 -59.88
C GLY A 408 -34.56 42.63 -59.97
N MET A 409 -34.75 43.81 -59.37
CA MET A 409 -36.00 44.56 -59.44
C MET A 409 -36.08 45.55 -60.61
N ASN A 410 -34.96 45.91 -61.24
CA ASN A 410 -34.90 47.06 -62.15
C ASN A 410 -34.83 46.68 -63.65
N PHE A 411 -34.58 45.41 -63.98
CA PHE A 411 -34.36 44.98 -65.37
C PHE A 411 -35.54 44.29 -66.04
N PHE A 412 -36.51 43.81 -65.27
CA PHE A 412 -37.69 43.11 -65.77
C PHE A 412 -38.93 43.88 -65.36
N ASP A 413 -39.64 44.46 -66.34
CA ASP A 413 -40.91 45.14 -66.13
C ASP A 413 -42.05 44.33 -66.76
N LEU A 414 -43.19 44.30 -66.08
CA LEU A 414 -44.39 43.55 -66.50
C LEU A 414 -45.35 44.54 -67.11
N ASP A 415 -45.36 44.61 -68.44
CA ASP A 415 -46.21 45.54 -69.18
C ASP A 415 -47.69 45.22 -68.91
N PRO A 416 -48.45 46.16 -68.30
CA PRO A 416 -49.81 45.89 -67.80
C PRO A 416 -50.82 45.57 -68.91
N ASN A 417 -50.51 45.90 -70.17
CA ASN A 417 -51.43 45.69 -71.30
C ASN A 417 -51.18 44.40 -72.09
N SER A 418 -49.96 43.86 -72.06
CA SER A 418 -49.55 42.76 -72.95
C SER A 418 -49.23 41.43 -72.26
N LYS A 419 -49.20 41.40 -70.91
CA LYS A 419 -48.84 40.22 -70.10
C LYS A 419 -47.52 39.54 -70.52
N ARG A 420 -46.61 40.28 -71.16
CA ARG A 420 -45.29 39.80 -71.57
C ARG A 420 -44.23 40.49 -70.72
N ILE A 421 -43.27 39.70 -70.24
CA ILE A 421 -42.10 40.20 -69.51
C ILE A 421 -41.17 40.83 -70.55
N ILE A 422 -40.95 42.15 -70.47
CA ILE A 422 -40.03 42.86 -71.35
C ILE A 422 -38.72 43.03 -70.59
N GLY A 423 -37.67 42.35 -71.06
CA GLY A 423 -36.31 42.49 -70.52
C GLY A 423 -35.62 43.72 -71.10
N THR A 424 -35.01 44.54 -70.25
CA THR A 424 -34.25 45.72 -70.68
C THR A 424 -32.95 45.29 -71.40
N PRO A 425 -32.53 45.93 -72.51
CA PRO A 425 -31.29 45.58 -73.22
C PRO A 425 -29.98 45.79 -72.42
N MET A 426 -30.06 46.36 -71.21
CA MET A 426 -28.93 46.67 -70.33
C MET A 426 -28.54 45.54 -69.36
N VAL A 427 -29.12 44.34 -69.51
CA VAL A 427 -28.80 43.15 -68.68
C VAL A 427 -27.31 42.76 -68.75
N TRP A 428 -26.58 43.17 -69.79
CA TRP A 428 -25.13 42.93 -69.87
C TRP A 428 -24.34 43.59 -68.73
N ILE A 429 -24.82 44.71 -68.17
CA ILE A 429 -24.18 45.42 -67.03
C ILE A 429 -24.16 44.51 -65.80
N TYR A 430 -25.22 43.75 -65.56
CA TYR A 430 -25.28 42.76 -64.48
C TYR A 430 -24.16 41.73 -64.60
N ILE A 431 -23.91 41.20 -65.80
CA ILE A 431 -22.87 40.19 -66.04
C ILE A 431 -21.48 40.78 -65.77
N VAL A 432 -21.20 41.98 -66.28
CA VAL A 432 -19.89 42.64 -66.11
C VAL A 432 -19.63 42.99 -64.64
N CYS A 433 -20.60 43.56 -63.94
CA CYS A 433 -20.47 43.89 -62.52
C CYS A 433 -20.27 42.63 -61.65
N SER A 434 -20.99 41.54 -61.95
CA SER A 434 -20.86 40.27 -61.22
C SER A 434 -19.46 39.65 -61.40
N ILE A 435 -18.93 39.63 -62.62
CA ILE A 435 -17.58 39.11 -62.90
C ILE A 435 -16.51 39.96 -62.20
N LEU A 436 -16.58 41.28 -62.32
CA LEU A 436 -15.63 42.20 -61.68
C LEU A 436 -15.60 42.00 -60.17
N LEU A 437 -16.77 41.96 -59.53
CA LEU A 437 -16.88 41.79 -58.08
C LEU A 437 -16.39 40.42 -57.62
N THR A 438 -16.62 39.36 -58.42
CA THR A 438 -16.09 38.01 -58.14
C THR A 438 -14.56 37.99 -58.19
N ILE A 439 -13.95 38.62 -59.21
CA ILE A 439 -12.47 38.72 -59.32
C ILE A 439 -11.88 39.45 -58.11
N VAL A 440 -12.48 40.59 -57.71
CA VAL A 440 -12.03 41.34 -56.53
C VAL A 440 -12.14 40.50 -55.27
N THR A 441 -13.24 39.77 -55.10
CA THR A 441 -13.47 38.94 -53.91
C THR A 441 -12.45 37.78 -53.82
N PHE A 442 -12.15 37.12 -54.94
CA PHE A 442 -11.11 36.09 -55.01
C PHE A 442 -9.69 36.65 -54.84
N ALA A 443 -9.42 37.85 -55.35
CA ALA A 443 -8.12 38.51 -55.17
C ALA A 443 -7.88 38.86 -53.70
N VAL A 444 -8.89 39.37 -53.00
CA VAL A 444 -8.82 39.62 -51.55
C VAL A 444 -8.63 38.31 -50.78
N TYR A 445 -9.37 37.25 -51.12
CA TYR A 445 -9.21 35.95 -50.49
C TYR A 445 -7.80 35.37 -50.67
N TYR A 446 -7.28 35.39 -51.91
CA TYR A 446 -5.93 34.92 -52.21
C TYR A 446 -4.87 35.74 -51.47
N TRP A 447 -5.06 37.06 -51.40
CA TRP A 447 -4.18 37.96 -50.67
C TRP A 447 -4.17 37.67 -49.16
N VAL A 448 -5.34 37.43 -48.55
CA VAL A 448 -5.44 37.03 -47.13
C VAL A 448 -4.76 35.68 -46.90
N LEU A 449 -5.07 34.68 -47.72
CA LEU A 449 -4.56 33.31 -47.54
C LEU A 449 -3.04 33.20 -47.72
N HIS A 450 -2.44 34.06 -48.55
CA HIS A 450 -0.99 34.13 -48.74
C HIS A 450 -0.26 34.93 -47.64
N HIS A 451 -0.99 35.76 -46.89
CA HIS A 451 -0.45 36.56 -45.78
C HIS A 451 -0.91 36.09 -44.39
N ASP A 452 -1.54 34.92 -44.29
CA ASP A 452 -2.10 34.38 -43.04
C ASP A 452 -1.07 34.28 -41.91
N ASP A 453 0.20 33.98 -42.19
CA ASP A 453 1.27 33.95 -41.16
C ASP A 453 1.50 35.32 -40.48
N VAL A 454 1.28 36.42 -41.20
CA VAL A 454 1.51 37.79 -40.71
C VAL A 454 0.27 38.36 -40.02
N VAL A 455 -0.92 37.91 -40.45
CA VAL A 455 -2.21 38.41 -39.99
C VAL A 455 -2.66 37.70 -38.70
N VAL A 456 -2.41 36.39 -38.58
CA VAL A 456 -2.70 35.60 -37.37
C VAL A 456 -1.79 35.96 -36.20
N ASP A 457 -0.50 36.21 -36.45
CA ASP A 457 0.46 36.65 -35.41
C ASP A 457 0.07 38.01 -34.81
N LYS A 458 -0.58 38.88 -35.60
CA LYS A 458 -1.05 40.20 -35.18
C LYS A 458 -2.38 40.19 -34.42
N MET A 459 -3.22 39.16 -34.61
CA MET A 459 -4.53 39.03 -33.96
C MET A 459 -4.56 38.04 -32.80
N SER A 460 -3.50 37.26 -32.58
CA SER A 460 -3.39 36.43 -31.38
C SER A 460 -3.23 37.32 -30.14
N PRO A 461 -4.02 37.13 -29.06
CA PRO A 461 -3.78 37.82 -27.81
C PRO A 461 -2.40 37.39 -27.31
N LYS A 462 -1.48 38.36 -27.19
CA LYS A 462 -0.15 38.14 -26.63
C LYS A 462 -0.30 37.73 -25.16
N ILE A 463 -0.42 36.43 -24.90
CA ILE A 463 -0.25 35.88 -23.56
C ILE A 463 1.22 36.12 -23.21
N ASN A 464 1.44 36.95 -22.19
CA ASN A 464 2.77 37.35 -21.75
C ASN A 464 3.49 36.13 -21.17
N MET A 465 4.28 35.47 -21.99
CA MET A 465 4.98 34.21 -21.71
C MET A 465 6.24 34.43 -20.87
N GLY A 466 6.15 35.31 -19.86
CA GLY A 466 7.25 35.70 -18.98
C GLY A 466 7.66 34.63 -17.97
N ASP A 467 6.77 33.69 -17.63
CA ASP A 467 7.02 32.72 -16.55
C ASP A 467 7.37 31.30 -16.99
N TRP A 468 7.23 30.96 -18.28
CA TRP A 468 7.45 29.58 -18.73
C TRP A 468 8.94 29.17 -18.70
N ARG A 469 9.86 30.13 -18.89
CA ARG A 469 11.32 29.89 -18.75
C ARG A 469 11.79 29.80 -17.29
N ALA A 470 10.99 30.26 -16.33
CA ALA A 470 11.23 30.08 -14.90
C ALA A 470 10.68 28.72 -14.43
N LEU A 471 9.53 28.30 -14.96
CA LEU A 471 8.93 26.99 -14.71
C LEU A 471 9.73 25.83 -15.35
N THR A 472 10.25 25.98 -16.57
CA THR A 472 11.11 24.96 -17.18
C THR A 472 12.47 24.86 -16.49
N ARG A 473 13.03 25.97 -15.98
CA ARG A 473 14.24 25.92 -15.14
C ARG A 473 13.99 25.24 -13.80
N ARG A 474 12.82 25.42 -13.17
CA ARG A 474 12.42 24.67 -11.95
C ARG A 474 12.16 23.19 -12.23
N ALA A 475 11.55 22.84 -13.36
CA ALA A 475 11.32 21.45 -13.74
C ALA A 475 12.63 20.70 -14.11
N LEU A 476 13.60 21.40 -14.72
CA LEU A 476 14.91 20.85 -15.05
C LEU A 476 15.87 20.76 -13.85
N THR A 477 15.64 21.54 -12.77
CA THR A 477 16.38 21.35 -11.50
C THR A 477 15.82 20.22 -10.62
N ILE A 478 14.55 19.83 -10.81
CA ILE A 478 13.94 18.69 -10.11
C ILE A 478 14.34 17.36 -10.75
N LYS A 479 14.72 17.35 -12.04
CA LYS A 479 15.28 16.18 -12.73
C LYS A 479 16.81 16.18 -12.66
N GLY A 480 17.33 16.20 -11.44
CA GLY A 480 18.75 16.03 -11.14
C GLY A 480 19.22 14.60 -11.41
N ASP A 481 20.24 14.51 -12.25
CA ASP A 481 21.07 13.35 -12.56
C ASP A 481 21.57 12.60 -11.30
N PRO A 482 21.46 11.25 -11.24
CA PRO A 482 21.89 10.42 -10.10
C PRO A 482 23.43 10.24 -9.97
N THR A 483 24.28 10.97 -10.69
CA THR A 483 25.74 10.67 -10.73
C THR A 483 26.67 11.63 -9.97
N LYS A 484 26.16 12.48 -9.06
CA LYS A 484 27.00 13.36 -8.21
C LYS A 484 26.82 13.20 -6.69
N LYS A 485 26.61 11.96 -6.22
CA LYS A 485 26.56 11.66 -4.78
C LYS A 485 27.56 10.58 -4.32
N VAL A 486 28.70 10.46 -4.99
CA VAL A 486 29.77 9.49 -4.61
C VAL A 486 31.11 10.15 -4.24
N GLU A 487 31.28 11.48 -4.29
CA GLU A 487 32.59 12.10 -4.02
C GLU A 487 32.58 13.23 -2.98
N LYS A 488 31.76 13.12 -1.93
CA LYS A 488 31.91 13.87 -0.66
C LYS A 488 31.38 13.06 0.52
N MET A 489 32.08 11.99 0.88
CA MET A 489 32.19 11.47 2.25
C MET A 489 33.48 10.66 2.35
N SER A 490 34.60 11.38 2.24
CA SER A 490 35.91 10.93 2.71
C SER A 490 36.63 12.13 3.33
N VAL A 491 36.15 12.54 4.50
CA VAL A 491 36.93 12.96 5.69
C VAL A 491 36.14 12.48 6.89
#